data_AF-X1AQE0-F1
#
_entry.id   AF-X1AQE0-F1
#
_cell.length_a   1.000
_cell.length_b   1.000
_cell.length_c   1.000
_cell.angle_alpha   90.00
_cell.angle_beta   90.00
_cell.angle_gamma   90.00
#
_symmetry.space_group_name_H-M   'P 1'
#
loop_
_entity.id
_entity.type
_entity.pdbx_description
1 polymer ?
#
loop_
_entity_poly.entity_id
_entity_poly.type
_entity_poly.pdbx_seq_one_letter_code
_entity_poly.pdbx_strand_id
1 'polypeptide(L)'
;TPSRNKILIEYHAFSSDQYAVKSQIQFHGFEPKMSLIEIHPREGEDIIRTEDIESLIEKEGDSIALIMLGGVNYYTGQAFDMERITGIGHSKGCLVGFDLAHAAGNILLKLHDWDIDFAVWCSYKYLNSGPGSIAGCFIHEKHSNNSNCQDLQVGGGITKKLVF
;
A
#
# COMPACT_ATOMS: atom_id res chain seq x y z
N THR A 1 16.04 -2.80 -4.74
CA THR A 1 17.47 -2.72 -5.15
C THR A 1 18.14 -1.56 -4.42
N PRO A 2 19.49 -1.42 -4.43
CA PRO A 2 20.15 -0.27 -3.79
C PRO A 2 19.69 1.10 -4.33
N SER A 3 19.29 1.20 -5.60
CA SER A 3 18.76 2.43 -6.20
C SER A 3 17.25 2.63 -6.01
N ARG A 4 16.49 1.54 -5.83
CA ARG A 4 15.03 1.54 -5.66
C ARG A 4 14.65 0.66 -4.45
N ASN A 5 14.60 1.27 -3.28
CA ASN A 5 14.31 0.60 -2.01
C ASN A 5 13.33 1.36 -1.12
N LYS A 6 12.91 2.56 -1.52
CA LYS A 6 12.05 3.37 -0.67
C LYS A 6 10.61 2.87 -0.68
N ILE A 7 9.93 3.02 0.44
CA ILE A 7 8.50 2.76 0.58
C ILE A 7 7.81 4.08 0.95
N LEU A 8 6.80 4.48 0.18
CA LEU A 8 5.98 5.66 0.43
C LEU A 8 4.72 5.26 1.21
N ILE A 9 4.47 5.92 2.34
CA ILE A 9 3.24 5.82 3.15
C ILE A 9 2.70 7.23 3.48
N GLU A 10 1.43 7.33 3.89
CA GLU A 10 0.88 8.58 4.41
C GLU A 10 1.30 8.84 5.87
N TYR A 11 1.39 10.13 6.23
CA TYR A 11 1.49 10.55 7.61
C TYR A 11 0.27 10.11 8.41
N HIS A 12 0.49 9.58 9.62
CA HIS A 12 -0.54 8.87 10.39
C HIS A 12 -1.14 7.70 9.62
N ALA A 13 -0.32 6.95 8.87
CA ALA A 13 -0.66 5.56 8.57
C ALA A 13 -0.89 4.80 9.89
N PHE A 14 -1.80 3.83 9.88
CA PHE A 14 -2.14 3.07 11.07
C PHE A 14 -0.90 2.37 11.66
N SER A 15 -0.83 2.25 12.98
CA SER A 15 0.41 1.83 13.66
C SER A 15 0.95 0.48 13.16
N SER A 16 0.06 -0.48 12.88
CA SER A 16 0.46 -1.78 12.35
C SER A 16 1.12 -1.69 10.98
N ASP A 17 0.62 -0.84 10.10
CA ASP A 17 1.18 -0.59 8.77
C ASP A 17 2.58 0.03 8.85
N GLN A 18 2.76 1.01 9.74
CA GLN A 18 4.09 1.58 9.99
C GLN A 18 5.09 0.52 10.48
N TYR A 19 4.67 -0.36 11.40
CA TYR A 19 5.53 -1.44 11.88
C TYR A 19 5.84 -2.44 10.77
N ALA A 20 4.84 -2.83 9.97
CA ALA A 20 5.03 -3.75 8.85
C ALA A 20 6.05 -3.19 7.85
N VAL A 21 5.85 -1.95 7.39
CA VAL A 21 6.76 -1.28 6.45
C VAL A 21 8.17 -1.15 7.02
N LYS A 22 8.33 -0.67 8.26
CA LYS A 22 9.65 -0.52 8.90
C LYS A 22 10.36 -1.87 9.01
N SER A 23 9.64 -2.92 9.39
CA SER A 23 10.21 -4.27 9.51
C SER A 23 10.60 -4.87 8.14
N GLN A 24 9.84 -4.60 7.08
CA GLN A 24 10.20 -5.03 5.72
C GLN A 24 11.46 -4.30 5.23
N ILE A 25 11.55 -2.98 5.42
CA ILE A 25 12.75 -2.21 5.08
C ILE A 25 13.99 -2.81 5.78
N GLN A 26 13.89 -3.09 7.08
CA GLN A 26 14.97 -3.68 7.87
C GLN A 26 15.30 -5.11 7.44
N PHE A 27 14.29 -5.92 7.13
CA PHE A 27 14.46 -7.30 6.65
C PHE A 27 15.31 -7.34 5.35
N HIS A 28 15.17 -6.33 4.49
CA HIS A 28 15.97 -6.18 3.27
C HIS A 28 17.32 -5.46 3.48
N GLY A 29 17.74 -5.22 4.73
CA GLY A 29 19.04 -4.65 5.08
C GLY A 29 19.14 -3.13 4.87
N PHE A 30 18.00 -2.44 4.77
CA PHE A 30 17.96 -0.99 4.64
C PHE A 30 17.57 -0.31 5.96
N GLU A 31 17.95 0.97 6.11
CA GLU A 31 17.59 1.78 7.27
C GLU A 31 16.24 2.48 7.05
N PRO A 32 15.25 2.33 7.95
CA PRO A 32 13.96 3.01 7.85
C PRO A 32 14.07 4.52 7.68
N LYS A 33 15.02 5.16 8.37
CA LYS A 33 15.22 6.61 8.27
C LYS A 33 15.57 7.08 6.85
N MET A 34 16.17 6.21 6.03
CA MET A 34 16.60 6.54 4.66
C MET A 34 15.63 6.02 3.59
N SER A 35 14.83 5.01 3.94
CA SER A 35 14.05 4.23 2.98
C SER A 35 12.55 4.32 3.21
N LEU A 36 12.11 4.97 4.29
CA LEU A 36 10.71 5.31 4.51
C LEU A 36 10.48 6.76 4.07
N ILE A 37 9.55 6.96 3.15
CA ILE A 37 9.01 8.27 2.84
C ILE A 37 7.63 8.36 3.48
N GLU A 38 7.43 9.36 4.33
CA GLU A 38 6.12 9.71 4.88
C GLU A 38 5.66 10.99 4.21
N ILE A 39 4.51 10.97 3.53
CA ILE A 39 3.92 12.18 2.97
C ILE A 39 3.00 12.86 3.99
N HIS A 40 3.26 14.14 4.26
CA HIS A 40 2.54 14.93 5.24
C HIS A 40 1.57 15.90 4.55
N PRO A 41 0.46 16.29 5.22
CA PRO A 41 -0.34 17.40 4.78
C PRO A 41 0.47 18.71 4.87
N ARG A 42 0.02 19.74 4.15
CA ARG A 42 0.62 21.08 4.21
C ARG A 42 0.39 21.69 5.59
N GLU A 43 1.19 22.70 5.95
CA GLU A 43 1.01 23.41 7.21
C GLU A 43 -0.40 24.02 7.31
N GLY A 44 -1.11 23.71 8.38
CA GLY A 44 -2.50 24.13 8.61
C GLY A 44 -3.56 23.24 7.96
N GLU A 45 -3.18 22.13 7.32
CA GLU A 45 -4.10 21.15 6.74
C GLU A 45 -4.04 19.81 7.46
N ASP A 46 -5.17 19.11 7.52
CA ASP A 46 -5.25 17.75 8.08
C ASP A 46 -5.20 16.66 7.00
N ILE A 47 -5.56 17.00 5.75
CA ILE A 47 -5.63 16.07 4.62
C ILE A 47 -4.46 16.28 3.65
N ILE A 48 -4.02 15.19 3.04
CA ILE A 48 -2.92 15.20 2.07
C ILE A 48 -3.50 15.44 0.69
N ARG A 49 -3.08 16.51 0.01
CA ARG A 49 -3.64 16.80 -1.31
C ARG A 49 -3.09 15.82 -2.35
N THR A 50 -3.94 15.41 -3.29
CA THR A 50 -3.56 14.47 -4.35
C THR A 50 -2.41 15.02 -5.20
N GLU A 51 -2.38 16.33 -5.48
CA GLU A 51 -1.29 16.95 -6.24
C GLU A 51 0.07 16.90 -5.52
N ASP A 52 0.09 16.82 -4.19
CA ASP A 52 1.32 16.68 -3.42
C ASP A 52 1.85 15.25 -3.48
N ILE A 53 0.96 14.26 -3.46
CA ILE A 53 1.29 12.84 -3.69
C ILE A 53 1.91 12.70 -5.09
N GLU A 54 1.25 13.25 -6.11
CA GLU A 54 1.75 13.21 -7.49
C GLU A 54 3.11 13.88 -7.62
N SER A 55 3.27 15.08 -7.07
CA SER A 55 4.54 15.82 -7.13
C SER A 55 5.68 15.06 -6.45
N LEU A 56 5.40 14.37 -5.34
CA LEU A 56 6.37 13.53 -4.65
C LEU A 56 6.75 12.30 -5.49
N ILE A 57 5.77 11.61 -6.05
CA ILE A 57 6.01 10.44 -6.91
C ILE A 57 6.77 10.87 -8.17
N GLU A 58 6.45 12.02 -8.76
CA GLU A 58 7.14 12.56 -9.92
C GLU A 58 8.64 12.79 -9.62
N LYS A 59 8.92 13.34 -8.44
CA LYS A 59 10.27 13.69 -8.00
C LYS A 59 11.10 12.48 -7.53
N GLU A 60 10.51 11.54 -6.81
CA GLU A 60 11.23 10.47 -6.11
C GLU A 60 10.93 9.05 -6.63
N GLY A 61 10.02 8.92 -7.58
CA GLY A 61 9.48 7.65 -8.08
C GLY A 61 10.54 6.64 -8.51
N ASP A 62 11.65 7.08 -9.10
CA ASP A 62 12.74 6.17 -9.51
C ASP A 62 13.40 5.44 -8.34
N SER A 63 13.32 6.01 -7.13
CA SER A 63 13.84 5.43 -5.89
C SER A 63 12.80 4.67 -5.07
N ILE A 64 11.51 4.82 -5.41
CA ILE A 64 10.39 4.18 -4.71
C ILE A 64 10.16 2.79 -5.28
N ALA A 65 10.30 1.77 -4.43
CA ALA A 65 9.95 0.40 -4.77
C ALA A 65 8.44 0.18 -4.64
N LEU A 66 7.85 0.70 -3.56
CA LEU A 66 6.47 0.45 -3.17
C LEU A 66 5.80 1.74 -2.69
N ILE A 67 4.59 1.98 -3.18
CA ILE A 67 3.63 2.94 -2.62
C ILE A 67 2.58 2.11 -1.87
N MET A 68 2.46 2.33 -0.57
CA MET A 68 1.50 1.64 0.28
C MET A 68 0.73 2.67 1.09
N LEU A 69 -0.49 3.01 0.65
CA LEU A 69 -1.33 4.01 1.30
C LEU A 69 -2.62 3.38 1.85
N GLY A 70 -3.28 4.03 2.81
CA GLY A 70 -4.67 3.71 3.10
C GLY A 70 -5.57 3.96 1.88
N GLY A 71 -6.61 3.15 1.67
CA GLY A 71 -7.71 3.51 0.76
C GLY A 71 -8.59 4.62 1.36
N VAL A 72 -8.79 4.55 2.67
CA VAL A 72 -9.37 5.61 3.51
C VAL A 72 -8.51 5.73 4.77
N ASN A 73 -7.99 6.92 5.07
CA ASN A 73 -7.18 7.13 6.27
C ASN A 73 -8.05 6.98 7.54
N TYR A 74 -7.58 6.20 8.51
CA TYR A 74 -8.37 5.84 9.69
C TYR A 74 -8.68 7.03 10.62
N TYR A 75 -7.81 8.04 10.62
CA TYR A 75 -7.90 9.19 11.51
C TYR A 75 -8.66 10.34 10.87
N THR A 76 -8.26 10.74 9.65
CA THR A 76 -8.85 11.90 8.96
C THR A 76 -10.12 11.55 8.19
N GLY A 77 -10.35 10.27 7.90
CA GLY A 77 -11.45 9.80 7.04
C GLY A 77 -11.23 10.14 5.56
N GLN A 78 -10.06 10.65 5.18
CA GLN A 78 -9.75 10.97 3.80
C GLN A 78 -9.74 9.72 2.93
N ALA A 79 -10.56 9.70 1.87
CA ALA A 79 -10.46 8.71 0.80
C ALA A 79 -9.42 9.17 -0.23
N PHE A 80 -8.43 8.33 -0.50
CA PHE A 80 -7.40 8.63 -1.50
C PHE A 80 -7.87 8.23 -2.91
N ASP A 81 -7.43 8.98 -3.91
CA ASP A 81 -7.71 8.70 -5.33
C ASP A 81 -6.82 7.55 -5.83
N MET A 82 -7.22 6.31 -5.49
CA MET A 82 -6.43 5.10 -5.73
C MET A 82 -6.11 4.88 -7.22
N GLU A 83 -7.06 5.14 -8.11
CA GLU A 83 -6.86 5.00 -9.56
C GLU A 83 -5.76 5.93 -10.05
N ARG A 84 -5.84 7.21 -9.67
CA ARG A 84 -4.87 8.23 -10.07
C ARG A 84 -3.48 7.97 -9.50
N ILE A 85 -3.41 7.61 -8.21
CA ILE A 85 -2.14 7.28 -7.53
C ILE A 85 -1.49 6.05 -8.16
N THR A 86 -2.29 5.05 -8.53
CA THR A 86 -1.81 3.84 -9.21
C THR A 86 -1.19 4.19 -10.55
N GLY A 87 -1.89 4.96 -11.38
CA GLY A 87 -1.38 5.39 -12.69
C GLY A 87 -0.04 6.14 -12.62
N ILE A 88 0.09 7.13 -11.73
CA ILE A 88 1.35 7.87 -11.59
C ILE A 88 2.47 7.00 -11.00
N GLY A 89 2.16 6.13 -10.03
CA GLY A 89 3.13 5.21 -9.45
C GLY A 89 3.70 4.24 -10.49
N HIS A 90 2.85 3.64 -11.31
CA HIS A 90 3.28 2.77 -12.40
C HIS A 90 4.08 3.48 -13.47
N SER A 91 3.76 4.74 -13.77
CA SER A 91 4.55 5.54 -14.72
C SER A 91 6.01 5.73 -14.29
N LYS A 92 6.29 5.58 -12.99
CA LYS A 92 7.63 5.62 -12.39
C LYS A 92 8.20 4.24 -12.06
N GLY A 93 7.51 3.16 -12.44
CA GLY A 93 7.91 1.78 -12.17
C GLY A 93 7.78 1.36 -10.71
N CYS A 94 6.99 2.07 -9.90
CA CYS A 94 6.66 1.67 -8.53
C CYS A 94 5.61 0.55 -8.55
N LEU A 95 5.63 -0.33 -7.55
CA LEU A 95 4.44 -1.11 -7.19
C LEU A 95 3.53 -0.23 -6.33
N VAL A 96 2.22 -0.39 -6.49
CA VAL A 96 1.20 0.39 -5.79
C VAL A 96 0.17 -0.53 -5.17
N GLY A 97 0.06 -0.48 -3.84
CA GLY A 97 -0.98 -1.20 -3.11
C GLY A 97 -1.58 -0.38 -1.99
N PHE A 98 -2.67 -0.90 -1.43
CA PHE A 98 -3.45 -0.17 -0.44
C PHE A 98 -3.87 -1.03 0.76
N ASP A 99 -3.83 -0.44 1.96
CA ASP A 99 -4.60 -0.94 3.10
C ASP A 99 -6.04 -0.44 2.98
N LEU A 100 -6.95 -1.36 2.75
CA LEU A 100 -8.38 -1.13 2.56
C LEU A 100 -9.18 -1.43 3.84
N ALA A 101 -8.56 -1.52 5.01
CA ALA A 101 -9.26 -1.78 6.27
C ALA A 101 -10.44 -0.82 6.51
N HIS A 102 -10.32 0.46 6.15
CA HIS A 102 -11.41 1.45 6.23
C HIS A 102 -12.16 1.68 4.91
N ALA A 103 -11.78 1.01 3.82
CA ALA A 103 -12.38 1.19 2.50
C ALA A 103 -13.29 0.02 2.09
N ALA A 104 -12.89 -1.23 2.41
CA ALA A 104 -13.64 -2.43 2.07
C ALA A 104 -15.01 -2.47 2.79
N GLY A 105 -16.09 -2.49 2.01
CA GLY A 105 -17.46 -2.38 2.53
C GLY A 105 -17.90 -0.96 2.89
N ASN A 106 -17.06 0.05 2.65
CA ASN A 106 -17.35 1.46 2.94
C ASN A 106 -17.51 2.29 1.65
N ILE A 107 -16.52 2.21 0.75
CA ILE A 107 -16.53 2.92 -0.54
C ILE A 107 -16.54 1.92 -1.71
N LEU A 108 -16.90 2.39 -2.90
CA LEU A 108 -16.82 1.57 -4.11
C LEU A 108 -15.35 1.32 -4.45
N LEU A 109 -15.02 0.06 -4.75
CA LEU A 109 -13.67 -0.37 -5.09
C LEU A 109 -13.70 -1.10 -6.42
N LYS A 110 -12.83 -0.70 -7.35
CA LYS A 110 -12.63 -1.37 -8.65
C LYS A 110 -11.17 -1.78 -8.81
N LEU A 111 -10.66 -2.60 -7.89
CA LEU A 111 -9.22 -2.86 -7.76
C LEU A 111 -8.57 -3.39 -9.05
N HIS A 112 -9.28 -4.25 -9.77
CA HIS A 112 -8.82 -4.78 -11.05
C HIS A 112 -8.86 -3.72 -12.17
N ASP A 113 -9.97 -3.00 -12.32
CA ASP A 113 -10.09 -1.96 -13.35
C ASP A 113 -9.11 -0.79 -13.13
N TRP A 114 -8.79 -0.49 -11.86
CA TRP A 114 -7.81 0.52 -11.46
C TRP A 114 -6.36 0.04 -11.52
N ASP A 115 -6.12 -1.20 -11.96
CA ASP A 115 -4.81 -1.82 -12.11
C ASP A 115 -3.95 -1.89 -10.83
N ILE A 116 -4.57 -1.79 -9.65
CA ILE A 116 -3.89 -1.82 -8.34
C ILE A 116 -3.11 -3.13 -8.20
N ASP A 117 -1.85 -3.09 -7.78
CA ASP A 117 -1.01 -4.30 -7.75
C ASP A 117 -1.47 -5.29 -6.68
N PHE A 118 -1.79 -4.78 -5.49
CA PHE A 118 -2.33 -5.56 -4.40
C PHE A 118 -3.12 -4.69 -3.42
N ALA A 119 -3.97 -5.34 -2.62
CA ALA A 119 -4.62 -4.68 -1.50
C ALA A 119 -4.89 -5.67 -0.37
N VAL A 120 -4.97 -5.19 0.85
CA VAL A 120 -5.30 -5.99 2.04
C VAL A 120 -6.39 -5.32 2.84
N TRP A 121 -7.21 -6.09 3.56
CA TRP A 121 -8.22 -5.53 4.45
C TRP A 121 -8.62 -6.50 5.56
N CYS A 122 -9.14 -5.96 6.65
CA CYS A 122 -9.85 -6.73 7.67
C CYS A 122 -11.35 -6.85 7.33
N SER A 123 -12.02 -7.89 7.85
CA SER A 123 -13.47 -8.08 7.69
C SER A 123 -14.32 -7.62 8.88
N TYR A 124 -13.69 -7.27 10.01
CA TYR A 124 -14.39 -6.98 11.26
C TYR A 124 -14.86 -5.54 11.43
N LYS A 125 -14.58 -4.67 10.44
CA LYS A 125 -15.05 -3.27 10.40
C LYS A 125 -16.36 -3.17 9.61
N TYR A 126 -16.37 -2.49 8.47
CA TYR A 126 -17.58 -2.26 7.66
C TYR A 126 -18.19 -3.54 7.06
N LEU A 127 -17.42 -4.63 6.99
CA LEU A 127 -17.90 -5.96 6.57
C LEU A 127 -18.52 -6.78 7.73
N ASN A 128 -18.61 -6.23 8.95
CA ASN A 128 -19.39 -6.74 10.08
C ASN A 128 -19.13 -8.22 10.48
N SER A 129 -17.93 -8.75 10.24
CA SER A 129 -17.64 -10.19 10.40
C SER A 129 -17.21 -10.62 11.81
N GLY A 130 -17.23 -9.71 12.79
CA GLY A 130 -16.88 -9.96 14.19
C GLY A 130 -15.37 -9.82 14.51
N PRO A 131 -14.98 -9.51 15.76
CA PRO A 131 -13.59 -9.20 16.12
C PRO A 131 -12.60 -10.32 15.78
N GLY A 132 -11.49 -9.97 15.13
CA GLY A 132 -10.43 -10.95 14.78
C GLY A 132 -10.83 -11.96 13.69
N SER A 133 -11.92 -11.72 12.98
CA SER A 133 -12.35 -12.56 11.85
C SER A 133 -11.39 -12.49 10.66
N ILE A 134 -11.60 -13.37 9.69
CA ILE A 134 -10.70 -13.58 8.55
C ILE A 134 -10.42 -12.29 7.76
N ALA A 135 -9.16 -12.05 7.40
CA ALA A 135 -8.76 -10.92 6.55
C ALA A 135 -8.94 -11.27 5.06
N GLY A 136 -8.85 -10.26 4.19
CA GLY A 136 -8.82 -10.43 2.74
C GLY A 136 -7.53 -9.86 2.14
N CYS A 137 -7.15 -10.43 1.00
CA CYS A 137 -6.04 -9.96 0.17
C CYS A 137 -6.45 -10.05 -1.30
N PHE A 138 -6.09 -9.03 -2.06
CA PHE A 138 -6.21 -8.96 -3.50
C PHE A 138 -4.82 -8.84 -4.10
N ILE A 139 -4.58 -9.56 -5.19
CA ILE A 139 -3.37 -9.46 -6.01
C ILE A 139 -3.85 -9.39 -7.45
N HIS A 140 -3.37 -8.40 -8.20
CA HIS A 140 -3.76 -8.25 -9.59
C HIS A 140 -3.37 -9.47 -10.42
N GLU A 141 -4.22 -9.90 -11.35
CA GLU A 141 -3.94 -11.09 -12.18
C GLU A 141 -2.70 -10.92 -13.07
N LYS A 142 -2.28 -9.68 -13.36
CA LYS A 142 -1.04 -9.39 -14.09
C LYS A 142 0.20 -9.96 -13.40
N HIS A 143 0.13 -10.19 -12.08
CA HIS A 143 1.20 -10.79 -11.29
C HIS A 143 1.12 -12.33 -11.24
N SER A 144 0.13 -12.94 -11.91
CA SER A 144 -0.17 -14.37 -11.76
C SER A 144 0.89 -15.32 -12.33
N ASN A 145 1.67 -14.86 -13.31
CA ASN A 145 2.66 -15.66 -14.05
C ASN A 145 4.12 -15.25 -13.75
N ASN A 146 4.36 -14.50 -12.68
CA ASN A 146 5.71 -14.05 -12.35
C ASN A 146 6.49 -15.14 -11.58
N SER A 147 7.32 -15.89 -12.29
CA SER A 147 8.13 -17.01 -11.76
C SER A 147 9.22 -16.58 -10.77
N ASN A 148 9.46 -15.29 -10.58
CA ASN A 148 10.42 -14.74 -9.61
C ASN A 148 9.81 -14.44 -8.23
N CYS A 149 8.51 -14.69 -8.03
CA CYS A 149 7.88 -14.53 -6.72
C CYS A 149 8.16 -15.76 -5.84
N GLN A 150 9.11 -15.67 -4.89
CA GLN A 150 9.40 -16.75 -3.94
C GLN A 150 8.15 -17.07 -3.11
N ASP A 151 7.73 -18.34 -2.93
CA ASP A 151 6.45 -18.84 -2.35
C ASP A 151 6.14 -18.62 -0.83
N LEU A 152 4.91 -18.18 -0.46
CA LEU A 152 4.46 -17.97 0.95
C LEU A 152 4.18 -19.34 1.52
N GLN A 153 4.93 -19.70 2.56
CA GLN A 153 4.54 -20.81 3.42
C GLN A 153 3.59 -20.24 4.48
N VAL A 154 2.29 -20.45 4.26
CA VAL A 154 1.30 -20.54 5.34
C VAL A 154 0.71 -21.93 5.23
N GLY A 155 0.65 -22.64 6.35
CA GLY A 155 0.17 -24.02 6.39
C GLY A 155 -1.23 -24.16 5.79
N GLY A 156 -1.31 -24.93 4.70
CA GLY A 156 -2.55 -25.50 4.17
C GLY A 156 -3.22 -24.73 3.03
N GLY A 157 -2.82 -25.00 1.79
CA GLY A 157 -3.70 -24.89 0.61
C GLY A 157 -3.52 -23.66 -0.29
N ILE A 158 -3.03 -23.92 -1.52
CA ILE A 158 -2.89 -23.06 -2.71
C ILE A 158 -2.11 -21.75 -2.51
N THR A 159 -0.90 -21.78 -3.07
CA THR A 159 0.28 -20.99 -2.76
C THR A 159 0.43 -19.75 -3.67
N LYS A 160 0.59 -18.54 -3.11
CA LYS A 160 1.36 -17.41 -3.70
C LYS A 160 1.90 -16.51 -2.57
N LYS A 161 3.22 -16.23 -2.57
CA LYS A 161 3.80 -15.17 -1.71
C LYS A 161 3.62 -13.84 -2.38
N LEU A 162 3.43 -12.78 -1.60
CA LEU A 162 4.01 -11.49 -1.94
C LEU A 162 5.14 -11.24 -0.93
N VAL A 163 6.37 -11.21 -1.43
CA VAL A 163 7.48 -10.48 -0.81
C VAL A 163 7.84 -9.41 -1.82
N PHE A 164 7.81 -8.16 -1.40
CA PHE A 164 8.20 -7.01 -2.20
C PHE A 164 9.70 -6.74 -2.04
#